data_AF-A0A2V9ETV0-F1
#
_entry.id   AF-A0A2V9ETV0-F1
#
_cell.length_a   1.000
_cell.length_b   1.000
_cell.length_c   1.000
_cell.angle_alpha   90.00
_cell.angle_beta   90.00
_cell.angle_gamma   90.00
#
_symmetry.space_group_name_H-M   'P 1'
#
loop_
_entity.id
_entity.type
_entity.pdbx_description
1 polymer ?
#
loop_
_entity_poly.entity_id
_entity_poly.type
_entity_poly.pdbx_seq_one_letter_code
_entity_poly.pdbx_strand_id
1 'polypeptide(L)'
;MGLVEVRALKGTRVLTDAKGAFLNLVTWASDAEEFKSKAELVLGKLGLFVVQIENPEPVSIRRKNVEFEVEVEDMIAGALDNPNAIVYETLHTWKRDTA
;
A
#
# COMPACT_ATOMS: atom_id res chain seq x y z
N MET A 1 0.98 -5.75 -6.96
CA MET A 1 1.54 -4.65 -6.14
C MET A 1 0.95 -3.34 -6.62
N GLY A 2 0.98 -2.30 -5.78
CA GLY A 2 0.45 -0.99 -6.16
C GLY A 2 0.74 0.08 -5.11
N LEU A 3 0.63 1.34 -5.53
CA LEU A 3 0.71 2.50 -4.64
C LEU A 3 -0.69 2.79 -4.08
N VAL A 4 -0.81 2.90 -2.77
CA VAL A 4 -2.11 3.02 -2.09
C VAL A 4 -2.19 4.35 -1.35
N GLU A 5 -3.19 5.16 -1.68
CA GLU A 5 -3.59 6.31 -0.88
C GLU A 5 -4.48 5.82 0.28
N VAL A 6 -4.13 6.20 1.50
CA VAL A 6 -4.90 5.91 2.70
C VAL A 6 -5.21 7.15 3.52
N ARG A 7 -6.29 7.05 4.29
CA ARG A 7 -6.66 8.04 5.30
C ARG A 7 -7.04 7.37 6.61
N ALA A 8 -6.88 8.11 7.70
CA ALA A 8 -7.25 7.63 9.02
C ALA A 8 -8.77 7.59 9.18
N LEU A 9 -9.28 6.49 9.75
CA LEU A 9 -10.64 6.41 10.24
C LEU A 9 -10.82 7.39 11.42
N LYS A 10 -12.03 7.94 11.55
CA LYS A 10 -12.36 8.84 12.66
C LYS A 10 -12.08 8.16 14.01
N GLY A 11 -11.40 8.87 14.90
CA GLY A 11 -11.06 8.38 16.24
C GLY A 11 -9.74 7.61 16.33
N THR A 12 -9.04 7.39 15.21
CA THR A 12 -7.72 6.75 15.20
C THR A 12 -6.60 7.79 15.17
N ARG A 13 -5.42 7.45 15.73
CA ARG A 13 -4.24 8.34 15.78
C ARG A 13 -3.08 7.84 14.92
N VAL A 14 -3.32 6.88 14.02
CA VAL A 14 -2.27 6.21 13.24
C VAL A 14 -1.52 7.17 12.32
N LEU A 15 -2.21 8.17 11.76
CA LEU A 15 -1.58 9.21 10.95
C LEU A 15 -1.28 10.50 11.75
N THR A 16 -1.47 10.51 13.07
CA THR A 16 -1.35 11.71 13.92
C THR A 16 -2.13 12.90 13.35
N ASP A 17 -1.44 13.99 12.99
CA ASP A 17 -2.02 15.21 12.41
C ASP A 17 -1.98 15.23 10.87
N ALA A 18 -1.47 14.17 10.24
CA ALA A 18 -1.41 14.09 8.78
C ALA A 18 -2.80 13.85 8.18
N LYS A 19 -2.99 14.37 6.96
CA LYS A 19 -4.26 14.25 6.22
C LYS A 19 -4.46 12.86 5.64
N GLY A 20 -3.37 12.23 5.21
CA GLY A 20 -3.34 10.94 4.56
C GLY A 20 -1.90 10.46 4.42
N ALA A 21 -1.73 9.24 3.92
CA ALA A 21 -0.44 8.67 3.58
C ALA A 21 -0.49 7.87 2.28
N PHE A 22 0.66 7.78 1.62
CA PHE A 22 0.90 6.90 0.49
C PHE A 22 1.83 5.78 0.95
N LEU A 23 1.60 4.57 0.46
CA LEU A 23 2.46 3.42 0.71
C LEU A 23 2.46 2.48 -0.49
N ASN A 24 3.58 1.79 -0.71
CA ASN A 24 3.56 0.62 -1.59
C ASN A 24 3.01 -0.58 -0.83
N LEU A 25 2.20 -1.39 -1.52
CA LEU A 25 1.67 -2.64 -1.00
C LEU A 25 1.96 -3.78 -1.97
N VAL A 26 2.52 -4.85 -1.43
CA VAL A 26 2.83 -6.09 -2.15
C VAL A 26 2.04 -7.22 -1.50
N THR A 27 1.26 -7.91 -2.32
CA THR A 27 0.54 -9.11 -1.90
C THR A 27 0.27 -9.99 -3.11
N TRP A 28 0.01 -11.27 -2.83
CA TRP A 28 -0.53 -12.20 -3.80
C TRP A 28 -1.98 -11.83 -4.08
N ALA A 29 -2.32 -11.66 -5.35
CA ALA A 29 -3.68 -11.42 -5.80
C ALA A 29 -3.80 -11.87 -7.25
N SER A 30 -4.95 -12.46 -7.59
CA SER A 30 -5.27 -12.96 -8.93
C SER A 30 -5.64 -11.81 -9.87
N ASP A 31 -6.21 -10.75 -9.32
CA ASP A 31 -6.65 -9.56 -10.04
C ASP A 31 -6.63 -8.30 -9.13
N ALA A 32 -7.02 -7.16 -9.71
CA ALA A 32 -7.04 -5.87 -9.01
C ALA A 32 -8.12 -5.81 -7.90
N GLU A 33 -9.20 -6.57 -8.01
CA GLU A 33 -10.29 -6.59 -7.02
C GLU A 33 -9.85 -7.37 -5.77
N GLU A 34 -9.20 -8.51 -5.95
CA GLU A 34 -8.58 -9.27 -4.86
C GLU A 34 -7.48 -8.44 -4.18
N PHE A 35 -6.65 -7.74 -4.97
CA PHE A 35 -5.62 -6.84 -4.43
C PHE A 35 -6.24 -5.74 -3.55
N LYS A 36 -7.29 -5.07 -4.05
CA LYS A 36 -8.01 -4.04 -3.30
C LYS A 36 -8.61 -4.59 -2.00
N SER A 37 -9.26 -5.74 -2.06
CA SER A 37 -9.86 -6.39 -0.90
C SER A 37 -8.82 -6.72 0.19
N LYS A 38 -7.64 -7.20 -0.22
CA LYS A 38 -6.52 -7.46 0.70
C LYS A 38 -5.92 -6.19 1.28
N ALA A 39 -5.79 -5.13 0.47
CA ALA A 39 -5.33 -3.82 0.93
C ALA A 39 -6.30 -3.25 1.98
N GLU A 40 -7.60 -3.24 1.71
CA GLU A 40 -8.63 -2.78 2.64
C GLU A 40 -8.64 -3.61 3.94
N LEU A 41 -8.45 -4.93 3.85
CA LEU A 41 -8.38 -5.80 5.02
C LEU A 41 -7.19 -5.46 5.93
N VAL A 42 -5.98 -5.33 5.38
CA VAL A 42 -4.78 -5.10 6.21
C VAL A 42 -4.74 -3.68 6.75
N LEU A 43 -5.08 -2.69 5.92
CA LEU A 43 -5.06 -1.27 6.30
C LEU A 43 -6.21 -0.93 7.25
N GLY A 44 -7.36 -1.59 7.09
CA GLY A 44 -8.48 -1.51 8.01
C GLY A 44 -8.11 -1.91 9.44
N LYS A 45 -7.27 -2.94 9.61
CA LYS A 45 -6.75 -3.35 10.93
C LYS A 45 -5.87 -2.29 11.59
N LEU A 46 -5.26 -1.42 10.79
CA LEU A 46 -4.48 -0.26 11.25
C LEU A 46 -5.36 0.97 11.49
N GLY A 47 -6.69 0.86 11.36
CA GLY A 47 -7.56 2.03 11.48
C GLY A 47 -7.47 2.98 10.30
N LEU A 48 -7.02 2.49 9.14
CA LEU A 48 -6.93 3.24 7.89
C LEU A 48 -8.00 2.75 6.92
N PHE A 49 -8.41 3.60 5.98
CA PHE A 49 -9.21 3.19 4.84
C PHE A 49 -8.52 3.58 3.54
N VAL A 50 -8.69 2.73 2.53
CA VAL A 50 -8.15 2.94 1.19
C VAL A 50 -9.00 4.00 0.48
N VAL A 51 -8.34 5.03 -0.03
CA VAL A 51 -8.96 6.07 -0.86
C VAL A 51 -8.84 5.69 -2.33
N GLN A 52 -7.62 5.35 -2.74
CA GLN A 52 -7.29 5.04 -4.13
C GLN A 52 -6.12 4.05 -4.18
N ILE A 53 -6.11 3.22 -5.22
CA ILE A 53 -4.97 2.39 -5.58
C ILE A 53 -4.54 2.78 -6.98
N GLU A 54 -3.32 3.26 -7.12
CA GLU A 54 -2.75 3.64 -8.41
C GLU A 54 -2.03 2.46 -9.05
N ASN A 55 -2.42 2.18 -10.30
CA ASN A 55 -1.80 1.20 -11.19
C ASN A 55 -1.50 -0.15 -10.50
N PRO A 56 -2.51 -0.84 -9.93
CA PRO A 56 -2.31 -2.18 -9.39
C PRO A 56 -1.88 -3.13 -10.51
N GLU A 57 -0.68 -3.69 -10.39
CA GLU A 57 -0.12 -4.54 -11.44
C GLU A 57 0.75 -5.68 -10.88
N PRO A 58 0.97 -6.75 -11.66
CA PRO A 58 1.91 -7.79 -11.30
C PRO A 58 3.33 -7.25 -11.11
N VAL A 59 4.05 -7.79 -10.12
CA VAL A 59 5.46 -7.46 -9.85
C VAL A 59 6.33 -7.66 -11.10
N SER A 60 6.04 -8.68 -11.90
CA SER A 60 6.76 -8.97 -13.15
C SER A 60 6.63 -7.88 -14.22
N ILE A 61 5.57 -7.07 -14.17
CA ILE A 61 5.39 -5.92 -15.05
C ILE A 61 6.13 -4.72 -14.46
N ARG A 62 5.89 -4.41 -13.17
CA ARG A 62 6.54 -3.27 -12.49
C ARG A 62 8.06 -3.34 -12.51
N ARG A 63 8.67 -4.53 -12.35
CA ARG A 63 10.14 -4.74 -12.45
C ARG A 63 10.76 -4.34 -13.79
N LYS A 64 9.96 -4.16 -14.84
CA LYS A 64 10.44 -3.71 -16.16
C LYS A 64 10.53 -2.19 -16.25
N ASN A 65 9.98 -1.44 -15.29
CA ASN A 65 10.12 0.01 -15.22
C ASN A 65 11.48 0.39 -14.64
N VAL A 66 12.10 1.43 -15.20
CA VAL A 66 13.46 1.86 -14.85
C VAL A 66 13.54 2.43 -13.42
N GLU A 67 12.43 2.89 -12.86
CA GLU A 67 12.32 3.47 -11.51
C GLU A 67 11.96 2.42 -10.43
N PHE A 68 12.37 1.16 -10.63
CA PHE A 68 12.13 0.12 -9.63
C PHE A 68 13.09 0.27 -8.43
N GLU A 69 12.57 0.74 -7.30
CA GLU A 69 13.37 1.01 -6.10
C GLU A 69 13.73 -0.27 -5.34
N VAL A 70 14.91 -0.25 -4.68
CA VAL A 70 15.44 -1.38 -3.90
C VAL A 70 14.54 -1.76 -2.73
N GLU A 71 13.88 -0.78 -2.08
CA GLU A 71 12.98 -1.03 -0.95
C GLU A 71 11.82 -1.95 -1.34
N VAL A 72 11.33 -1.83 -2.58
CA VAL A 72 10.26 -2.67 -3.11
C VAL A 72 10.73 -4.11 -3.38
N GLU A 73 12.00 -4.32 -3.78
CA GLU A 73 12.57 -5.67 -3.94
C GLU A 73 12.57 -6.44 -2.61
N ASP A 74 12.93 -5.78 -1.50
CA ASP A 74 12.96 -6.41 -0.18
C ASP A 74 11.55 -6.81 0.27
N MET A 75 10.53 -6.00 -0.02
CA MET A 75 9.14 -6.39 0.22
C MET A 75 8.74 -7.64 -0.56
N ILE A 76 9.14 -7.71 -1.83
CA ILE A 76 8.81 -8.85 -2.70
C ILE A 76 9.49 -10.10 -2.19
N ALA A 77 10.76 -10.02 -1.79
CA ALA A 77 11.47 -11.12 -1.14
C ALA A 77 10.71 -11.62 0.09
N GLY A 78 10.21 -10.71 0.93
CA GLY A 78 9.40 -11.07 2.10
C GLY A 78 8.04 -11.71 1.78
N ALA A 79 7.48 -11.44 0.59
CA ALA A 79 6.18 -11.98 0.16
C ALA A 79 6.30 -13.27 -0.68
N LEU A 80 7.45 -13.51 -1.33
CA LEU A 80 7.64 -14.57 -2.33
C LEU A 80 7.34 -15.97 -1.80
N ASP A 81 7.76 -16.28 -0.57
CA ASP A 81 7.63 -17.63 0.00
C ASP A 81 6.33 -17.82 0.81
N ASN A 82 5.49 -16.79 0.92
CA ASN A 82 4.25 -16.84 1.68
C ASN A 82 3.07 -16.27 0.87
N PRO A 83 2.24 -17.13 0.26
CA PRO A 83 1.04 -16.73 -0.48
C PRO A 83 0.02 -15.90 0.33
N ASN A 84 0.09 -15.96 1.66
CA ASN A 84 -0.78 -15.18 2.55
C ASN A 84 -0.15 -13.85 2.99
N ALA A 85 1.07 -13.53 2.55
CA ALA A 85 1.73 -12.30 2.90
C ALA A 85 1.02 -11.08 2.27
N ILE A 86 0.82 -10.07 3.11
CA ILE A 86 0.41 -8.72 2.73
C ILE A 86 1.44 -7.79 3.34
N VAL A 87 2.39 -7.33 2.52
CA VAL A 87 3.52 -6.50 2.94
C VAL A 87 3.24 -5.06 2.51
N TYR A 88 3.47 -4.11 3.40
CA TYR A 88 3.36 -2.69 3.11
C TYR A 88 4.56 -1.93 3.67
N GLU A 89 4.95 -0.84 3.00
CA GLU A 89 6.10 -0.01 3.40
C GLU A 89 5.73 1.09 4.40
N THR A 90 6.72 1.93 4.67
CA THR A 90 6.58 3.19 5.40
C THR A 90 5.43 4.02 4.85
N LEU A 91 4.66 4.62 5.75
CA LEU A 91 3.60 5.55 5.40
C LEU A 91 4.19 6.93 5.10
N HIS A 92 4.18 7.35 3.84
CA HIS A 92 4.60 8.68 3.42
C HIS A 92 3.44 9.67 3.62
N THR A 93 3.43 10.34 4.76
CA THR A 93 2.35 11.25 5.16
C THR A 93 2.48 12.63 4.52
N TRP A 94 1.36 13.25 4.17
CA TRP A 94 1.31 14.68 3.80
C TRP A 94 0.34 15.47 4.67
N LYS A 95 0.67 16.76 4.83
CA LYS A 95 -0.21 17.75 5.46
C LYS A 95 -1.11 18.36 4.39
N ARG A 96 -2.28 18.85 4.80
CA ARG A 96 -3.15 19.67 3.93
C ARG A 96 -2.40 20.98 3.68
N ASP A 97 -2.32 21.45 2.43
CA ASP A 97 -1.97 22.85 2.21
C ASP A 97 -2.95 23.72 3.00
N THR A 98 -2.41 24.64 3.80
CA THR A 98 -3.19 25.74 4.37
C THR A 98 -3.59 26.62 3.19
N ALA A 99 -4.81 26.42 2.69
CA ALA A 99 -5.48 27.37 1.80
C ALA A 99 -5.78 28.67 2.55
#